data_AF-A0A5J4P825-F1
#
_entry.id   AF-A0A5J4P825-F1
#
_cell.length_a   1.000
_cell.length_b   1.000
_cell.length_c   1.000
_cell.angle_alpha   90.00
_cell.angle_beta   90.00
_cell.angle_gamma   90.00
#
_symmetry.space_group_name_H-M   'P 1'
#
loop_
_entity.id
_entity.type
_entity.pdbx_description
1 polymer ?
#
loop_
_entity_poly.entity_id
_entity_poly.type
_entity_poly.pdbx_seq_one_letter_code
_entity_poly.pdbx_strand_id
1 'polypeptide(L)'
;WMDIEHIYDVHATAENIKEAFYQSIVAGMDMHMHGIYWNEMVVELVKEGRISESRINESVRRILDIKFRLGLFEQPFADEQESMRIRLNDEHRATALEAARNGIVLLKNDGLLPLDASKYKKILVTGINADDMNILGDWSAIQKEENVITILEGLRQMAPDTKFDFVDQGWDPRNMDPKKVAEA
;
A
#
# COMPACT_ATOMS: atom_id res chain seq x y z
N TRP A 1 -10.82 3.32 -8.81
CA TRP A 1 -11.77 2.24 -8.42
C TRP A 1 -13.17 2.79 -8.62
N MET A 2 -14.11 2.01 -9.19
CA MET A 2 -15.38 2.52 -9.71
C MET A 2 -15.23 3.57 -10.83
N ASP A 3 -14.08 3.63 -11.51
CA ASP A 3 -13.82 4.70 -12.48
C ASP A 3 -14.74 4.62 -13.70
N ILE A 4 -15.24 3.42 -14.02
CA ILE A 4 -16.23 3.27 -15.08
C ILE A 4 -17.56 3.90 -14.64
N GLU A 5 -18.02 3.65 -13.42
CA GLU A 5 -19.23 4.29 -12.88
C GLU A 5 -19.08 5.80 -12.75
N HIS A 6 -17.86 6.28 -12.44
CA HIS A 6 -17.54 7.70 -12.34
C HIS A 6 -17.63 8.46 -13.67
N ILE A 7 -17.64 7.78 -14.82
CA ILE A 7 -18.01 8.39 -16.11
C ILE A 7 -19.44 8.95 -16.03
N TYR A 8 -20.34 8.30 -15.30
CA TYR A 8 -21.73 8.73 -15.09
C TYR A 8 -21.88 9.62 -13.85
N ASP A 9 -21.51 9.15 -12.66
CA ASP A 9 -21.93 9.79 -11.40
C ASP A 9 -21.04 10.95 -10.90
N VAL A 10 -19.79 11.04 -11.39
CA VAL A 10 -18.84 12.11 -11.03
C VAL A 10 -18.58 13.02 -12.22
N HIS A 11 -18.20 12.45 -13.37
CA HIS A 11 -17.81 13.22 -14.55
C HIS A 11 -19.00 13.65 -15.42
N ALA A 12 -20.14 12.99 -15.28
CA ALA A 12 -21.37 13.29 -16.01
C ALA A 12 -21.19 13.35 -17.54
N THR A 13 -20.33 12.48 -18.09
CA THR A 13 -20.11 12.35 -19.55
C THR A 13 -20.93 11.23 -20.18
N ALA A 14 -21.53 10.37 -19.35
CA ALA A 14 -22.51 9.37 -19.74
C ALA A 14 -23.89 9.71 -19.14
N GLU A 15 -24.97 9.37 -19.83
CA GLU A 15 -26.34 9.65 -19.36
C GLU A 15 -26.82 8.68 -18.26
N ASN A 16 -26.21 7.50 -18.18
CA ASN A 16 -26.48 6.47 -17.18
C ASN A 16 -25.31 5.47 -17.14
N ILE A 17 -25.34 4.55 -16.18
CA ILE A 17 -24.28 3.54 -15.98
C ILE A 17 -24.07 2.62 -17.19
N LYS A 18 -25.14 2.26 -17.91
CA LYS A 18 -25.03 1.43 -19.13
C LYS A 18 -24.31 2.18 -20.24
N GLU A 19 -24.55 3.48 -20.36
CA GLU A 19 -23.82 4.34 -21.30
C GLU A 19 -22.36 4.52 -20.89
N ALA A 20 -22.07 4.61 -19.58
CA ALA A 20 -20.70 4.60 -19.09
C ALA A 20 -19.95 3.30 -19.44
N PHE A 21 -20.62 2.14 -19.29
CA PHE A 21 -20.07 0.85 -19.70
C PHE A 21 -19.79 0.82 -21.21
N TYR A 22 -20.74 1.27 -22.03
CA TYR A 22 -20.55 1.40 -23.47
C TYR A 22 -19.33 2.28 -23.82
N GLN A 23 -19.28 3.50 -23.29
CA GLN A 23 -18.18 4.44 -23.53
C GLN A 23 -16.84 3.82 -23.13
N SER A 24 -16.75 3.17 -21.96
CA SER A 24 -15.50 2.56 -21.49
C SER A 24 -14.99 1.44 -22.42
N ILE A 25 -15.88 0.56 -22.90
CA ILE A 25 -15.51 -0.57 -23.76
C ILE A 25 -15.08 -0.09 -25.14
N VAL A 26 -15.80 0.88 -25.69
CA VAL A 26 -15.47 1.49 -26.99
C VAL A 26 -14.16 2.28 -26.91
N ALA A 27 -13.87 2.90 -25.75
CA ALA A 27 -12.59 3.56 -25.49
C ALA A 27 -11.42 2.58 -25.31
N GLY A 28 -11.66 1.26 -25.30
CA GLY A 28 -10.62 0.24 -25.24
C GLY A 28 -10.38 -0.37 -23.87
N MET A 29 -11.24 -0.11 -22.88
CA MET A 29 -11.18 -0.80 -21.60
C MET A 29 -11.44 -2.30 -21.82
N ASP A 30 -10.60 -3.14 -21.22
CA ASP A 30 -10.67 -4.60 -21.41
C ASP A 30 -11.16 -5.34 -20.16
N MET A 31 -11.00 -4.77 -18.97
CA MET A 31 -11.38 -5.38 -17.70
C MET A 31 -12.03 -4.36 -16.77
N HIS A 32 -13.15 -4.76 -16.17
CA HIS A 32 -13.79 -3.99 -15.12
C HIS A 32 -13.33 -4.50 -13.75
N MET A 33 -12.75 -3.62 -12.94
CA MET A 33 -12.13 -4.01 -11.67
C MET A 33 -13.16 -4.30 -10.57
N HIS A 34 -14.26 -3.55 -10.52
CA HIS A 34 -15.25 -3.67 -9.47
C HIS A 34 -16.57 -3.05 -9.92
N GLY A 35 -17.69 -3.52 -9.42
CA GLY A 35 -19.00 -2.92 -9.69
C GLY A 35 -20.10 -3.97 -9.80
N ILE A 36 -21.33 -3.50 -9.94
CA ILE A 36 -22.52 -4.33 -10.12
C ILE A 36 -23.07 -4.13 -11.54
N TYR A 37 -23.92 -5.05 -12.01
CA TYR A 37 -24.61 -5.01 -13.31
C TYR A 37 -23.73 -5.05 -14.58
N TRP A 38 -22.40 -4.94 -14.48
CA TRP A 38 -21.47 -4.96 -15.62
C TRP A 38 -21.76 -6.07 -16.63
N ASN A 39 -21.78 -7.33 -16.17
CA ASN A 39 -21.96 -8.48 -17.05
C ASN A 39 -23.31 -8.43 -17.80
N GLU A 40 -24.40 -8.11 -17.09
CA GLU A 40 -25.75 -8.07 -17.65
C GLU A 40 -25.88 -6.96 -18.70
N MET A 41 -25.47 -5.75 -18.36
CA MET A 41 -25.57 -4.59 -19.23
C MET A 41 -24.64 -4.67 -20.45
N VAL A 42 -23.45 -5.26 -20.31
CA VAL A 42 -22.56 -5.50 -21.45
C VAL A 42 -23.16 -6.53 -22.40
N VAL A 43 -23.78 -7.60 -21.89
CA VAL A 43 -24.51 -8.57 -22.73
C VAL A 43 -25.67 -7.89 -23.47
N GLU A 44 -26.42 -7.00 -22.80
CA GLU A 44 -27.47 -6.22 -23.45
C GLU A 44 -26.93 -5.33 -24.57
N LEU A 45 -25.84 -4.60 -24.32
CA LEU A 45 -25.20 -3.74 -25.33
C LEU A 45 -24.72 -4.53 -26.56
N VAL A 46 -24.29 -5.78 -26.38
CA VAL A 46 -23.95 -6.69 -27.49
C VAL A 46 -25.21 -7.13 -28.24
N LYS A 47 -26.27 -7.53 -27.52
CA LYS A 47 -27.57 -7.92 -28.13
C LYS A 47 -28.24 -6.77 -28.88
N GLU A 48 -28.07 -5.55 -28.41
CA GLU A 48 -28.52 -4.31 -29.06
C GLU A 48 -27.66 -3.94 -30.28
N GLY A 49 -26.55 -4.65 -30.53
CA GLY A 49 -25.62 -4.35 -31.62
C GLY A 49 -24.78 -3.10 -31.39
N ARG A 50 -24.83 -2.50 -30.19
CA ARG A 50 -24.02 -1.32 -29.84
C ARG A 50 -22.56 -1.69 -29.67
N ILE A 51 -22.28 -2.86 -29.09
CA ILE A 51 -20.93 -3.43 -28.98
C ILE A 51 -20.86 -4.67 -29.87
N SER A 52 -19.86 -4.72 -30.75
CA SER A 52 -19.65 -5.92 -31.57
C SER A 52 -19.07 -7.06 -30.72
N GLU A 53 -19.44 -8.30 -31.05
CA GLU A 53 -18.82 -9.49 -30.45
C GLU A 53 -17.30 -9.52 -30.70
N SER A 54 -16.85 -9.00 -31.84
CA SER A 54 -15.41 -8.87 -32.15
C SER A 54 -14.66 -7.97 -31.15
N ARG A 55 -15.30 -6.90 -30.62
CA ARG A 55 -14.71 -6.05 -29.60
C ARG A 55 -14.56 -6.79 -28.27
N ILE A 56 -15.55 -7.58 -27.89
CA ILE A 56 -15.48 -8.45 -26.71
C ILE A 56 -14.37 -9.50 -26.88
N ASN A 57 -14.30 -10.16 -28.04
CA ASN A 57 -13.28 -11.16 -28.35
C ASN A 57 -11.85 -10.59 -28.29
N GLU A 58 -11.67 -9.30 -28.61
CA GLU A 58 -10.40 -8.63 -28.46
C GLU A 58 -9.99 -8.47 -26.99
N SER A 59 -10.88 -8.00 -26.12
CA SER A 59 -10.61 -7.90 -24.69
C SER A 59 -10.34 -9.27 -24.06
N VAL A 60 -11.17 -10.27 -24.40
CA VAL A 60 -10.99 -11.66 -23.95
C VAL A 60 -9.63 -12.19 -24.39
N ARG A 61 -9.22 -11.97 -25.64
CA ARG A 61 -7.90 -12.41 -26.13
C ARG A 61 -6.76 -11.81 -25.31
N ARG A 62 -6.80 -10.50 -25.00
CA ARG A 62 -5.75 -9.83 -24.21
C ARG A 62 -5.69 -10.36 -22.78
N ILE A 63 -6.84 -10.61 -22.16
CA ILE A 63 -6.90 -11.20 -20.80
C ILE A 63 -6.35 -12.63 -20.80
N LEU A 64 -6.75 -13.46 -21.78
CA LEU A 64 -6.27 -14.83 -21.88
C LEU A 64 -4.77 -14.88 -22.22
N ASP A 65 -4.28 -14.00 -23.10
CA ASP A 65 -2.84 -13.89 -23.41
C ASP A 65 -2.02 -13.64 -22.14
N ILE A 66 -2.42 -12.69 -21.30
CA ILE A 66 -1.74 -12.43 -20.02
C ILE A 66 -1.78 -13.66 -19.12
N LYS A 67 -2.93 -14.37 -19.03
CA LYS A 67 -3.03 -15.60 -18.23
C LYS A 67 -2.11 -16.71 -18.74
N PHE A 68 -1.96 -16.87 -20.05
CA PHE A 68 -0.99 -17.81 -20.64
C PHE A 68 0.45 -17.39 -20.37
N ARG A 69 0.79 -16.10 -20.53
CA ARG A 69 2.13 -15.57 -20.26
C ARG A 69 2.54 -15.72 -18.79
N LEU A 70 1.57 -15.67 -17.88
CA LEU A 70 1.76 -15.94 -16.46
C LEU A 70 1.78 -17.44 -16.11
N GLY A 71 1.54 -18.33 -17.07
CA GLY A 71 1.50 -19.78 -16.86
C GLY A 71 0.29 -20.25 -16.03
N LEU A 72 -0.77 -19.45 -15.93
CA LEU A 72 -1.91 -19.74 -15.05
C LEU A 72 -2.79 -20.90 -15.56
N PHE A 73 -2.62 -21.34 -16.81
CA PHE A 73 -3.31 -22.52 -17.32
C PHE A 73 -2.60 -23.82 -16.92
N GLU A 74 -1.28 -23.79 -16.77
CA GLU A 74 -0.45 -24.91 -16.38
C GLU A 74 -0.29 -24.99 -14.86
N GLN A 75 -0.07 -23.85 -14.21
CA GLN A 75 0.12 -23.71 -12.77
C GLN A 75 -0.75 -22.57 -12.21
N PRO A 76 -2.05 -22.83 -11.96
CA PRO A 76 -3.00 -21.79 -11.54
C PRO A 76 -2.82 -21.30 -10.10
N PHE A 77 -2.13 -22.07 -9.26
CA PHE A 77 -2.02 -21.82 -7.82
C PHE A 77 -0.57 -21.61 -7.38
N ALA A 78 -0.38 -20.74 -6.40
CA ALA A 78 0.90 -20.53 -5.74
C ALA A 78 1.19 -21.65 -4.74
N ASP A 79 2.47 -21.88 -4.44
CA ASP A 79 2.89 -22.70 -3.31
C ASP A 79 2.82 -21.85 -2.03
N GLU A 80 1.79 -22.09 -1.23
CA GLU A 80 1.57 -21.37 0.03
C GLU A 80 2.68 -21.65 1.05
N GLN A 81 3.21 -22.87 1.11
CA GLN A 81 4.25 -23.22 2.08
C GLN A 81 5.55 -22.51 1.75
N GLU A 82 5.94 -22.52 0.47
CA GLU A 82 7.11 -21.79 0.00
C GLU A 82 6.95 -20.28 0.20
N SER A 83 5.78 -19.73 -0.14
CA SER A 83 5.47 -18.31 0.08
C SER A 83 5.63 -17.91 1.55
N MET A 84 5.13 -18.74 2.47
CA MET A 84 5.27 -18.51 3.91
C MET A 84 6.71 -18.65 4.39
N ARG A 85 7.51 -19.55 3.79
CA ARG A 85 8.93 -19.76 4.10
C ARG A 85 9.79 -18.56 3.68
N ILE A 86 9.53 -17.96 2.52
CA ILE A 86 10.32 -16.84 2.00
C ILE A 86 9.85 -15.47 2.50
N ARG A 87 8.61 -15.38 2.98
CA ARG A 87 8.05 -14.13 3.51
C ARG A 87 8.86 -13.65 4.72
N LEU A 88 9.26 -12.38 4.70
CA LEU A 88 10.00 -11.72 5.80
C LEU A 88 11.30 -12.44 6.21
N ASN A 89 11.91 -13.20 5.31
CA ASN A 89 13.22 -13.81 5.55
C ASN A 89 14.32 -12.75 5.72
N ASP A 90 15.48 -13.17 6.22
CA ASP A 90 16.58 -12.26 6.56
C ASP A 90 17.10 -11.48 5.34
N GLU A 91 17.12 -12.10 4.16
CA GLU A 91 17.59 -11.45 2.93
C GLU A 91 16.65 -10.33 2.46
N HIS A 92 15.34 -10.60 2.46
CA HIS A 92 14.32 -9.60 2.16
C HIS A 92 14.32 -8.45 3.19
N ARG A 93 14.49 -8.77 4.49
CA ARG A 93 14.62 -7.76 5.55
C ARG A 93 15.88 -6.92 5.41
N ALA A 94 17.01 -7.54 5.06
CA ALA A 94 18.26 -6.82 4.79
C ALA A 94 18.10 -5.85 3.60
N THR A 95 17.45 -6.31 2.53
CA THR A 95 17.16 -5.49 1.34
C THR A 95 16.25 -4.32 1.69
N ALA A 96 15.18 -4.56 2.47
CA ALA A 96 14.27 -3.51 2.92
C ALA A 96 14.99 -2.48 3.82
N LEU A 97 15.87 -2.92 4.71
CA LEU A 97 16.67 -2.04 5.57
C LEU A 97 17.64 -1.19 4.76
N GLU A 98 18.27 -1.74 3.72
CA GLU A 98 19.14 -0.98 2.81
C GLU A 98 18.34 0.08 2.03
N ALA A 99 17.19 -0.30 1.48
CA ALA A 99 16.30 0.64 0.79
C ALA A 99 15.85 1.78 1.72
N ALA A 100 15.48 1.46 2.97
CA ALA A 100 15.12 2.45 3.98
C ALA A 100 16.27 3.41 4.29
N ARG A 101 17.50 2.90 4.49
CA ARG A 101 18.70 3.72 4.73
C ARG A 101 19.00 4.67 3.57
N ASN A 102 18.86 4.19 2.33
CA ASN A 102 19.08 5.00 1.13
C ASN A 102 17.98 6.04 0.90
N GLY A 103 16.78 5.83 1.45
CA GLY A 103 15.66 6.77 1.36
C GLY A 103 15.69 7.91 2.39
N ILE A 104 16.50 7.82 3.45
CA ILE A 104 16.59 8.86 4.50
C ILE A 104 17.35 10.08 3.97
N VAL A 105 16.73 11.26 4.12
CA VAL A 105 17.33 12.54 3.71
C VAL A 105 17.74 13.36 4.93
N LEU A 106 19.02 13.73 5.02
CA LEU A 106 19.51 14.67 6.03
C LEU A 106 19.24 16.11 5.60
N LEU A 107 18.17 16.71 6.13
CA LEU A 107 17.77 18.09 5.78
C LEU A 107 18.61 19.16 6.49
N LYS A 108 19.00 18.91 7.74
CA LYS A 108 19.78 19.85 8.56
C LYS A 108 20.66 19.09 9.56
N ASN A 109 21.91 19.54 9.72
CA ASN A 109 22.82 19.06 10.77
C ASN A 109 23.86 20.13 11.14
N ASP A 110 23.73 20.72 12.33
CA ASP A 110 24.67 21.74 12.84
C ASP A 110 25.87 21.09 13.59
N GLY A 111 26.33 19.92 13.12
CA GLY A 111 27.44 19.16 13.72
C GLY A 111 27.05 18.24 14.89
N LEU A 112 25.75 18.00 15.11
CA LEU A 112 25.26 17.13 16.19
C LEU A 112 25.29 15.65 15.80
N LEU A 113 24.93 15.32 14.55
CA LEU A 113 24.88 13.94 14.06
C LEU A 113 26.22 13.54 13.40
N PRO A 114 26.64 12.27 13.55
CA PRO A 114 25.97 11.17 14.27
C PRO A 114 26.08 11.32 15.80
N LEU A 115 25.06 10.83 16.53
CA LEU A 115 25.07 10.86 17.99
C LEU A 115 26.11 9.89 18.55
N ASP A 116 26.89 10.37 19.53
CA ASP A 116 27.87 9.55 20.25
C ASP A 116 27.23 8.87 21.47
N ALA A 117 26.98 7.56 21.36
CA ALA A 117 26.40 6.76 22.44
C ALA A 117 27.34 6.61 23.67
N SER A 118 28.64 6.89 23.53
CA SER A 118 29.56 6.95 24.66
C SER A 118 29.33 8.20 25.52
N LYS A 119 28.84 9.28 24.91
CA LYS A 119 28.58 10.58 25.53
C LYS A 119 27.15 10.72 26.04
N TYR A 120 26.16 10.37 25.21
CA TYR A 120 24.74 10.56 25.52
C TYR A 120 24.14 9.30 26.13
N LYS A 121 24.15 9.20 27.47
CA LYS A 121 23.65 8.03 28.20
C LYS A 121 22.15 8.04 28.48
N LYS A 122 21.49 9.17 28.25
CA LYS A 122 20.05 9.33 28.47
C LYS A 122 19.47 10.20 27.36
N ILE A 123 18.50 9.66 26.63
CA ILE A 123 17.84 10.31 25.49
C ILE A 123 16.33 10.24 25.73
N LEU A 124 15.66 11.39 25.61
CA LEU A 124 14.21 11.44 25.52
C LEU A 124 13.82 11.27 24.06
N VAL A 125 12.98 10.28 23.78
CA VAL A 125 12.32 10.10 22.49
C VAL A 125 10.88 10.58 22.66
N THR A 126 10.38 11.34 21.68
CA THR A 126 9.03 11.91 21.71
C THR A 126 8.46 11.96 20.29
N GLY A 127 7.16 12.20 20.18
CA GLY A 127 6.42 12.24 18.92
C GLY A 127 5.64 10.95 18.64
N ILE A 128 4.50 11.13 17.99
CA ILE A 128 3.49 10.07 17.73
C ILE A 128 3.99 8.90 16.86
N ASN A 129 5.10 9.06 16.15
CA ASN A 129 5.68 8.03 15.28
C ASN A 129 6.85 7.28 15.93
N ALA A 130 7.22 7.64 17.16
CA ALA A 130 8.40 7.09 17.81
C ALA A 130 8.28 5.59 18.08
N ASP A 131 7.12 5.13 18.54
CA ASP A 131 6.88 3.72 18.88
C ASP A 131 5.60 3.18 18.22
N ASP A 132 5.45 3.44 16.92
CA ASP A 132 4.24 3.11 16.16
C ASP A 132 4.58 2.54 14.77
N MET A 133 3.72 1.65 14.27
CA MET A 133 3.87 1.01 12.95
C MET A 133 3.47 1.90 11.77
N ASN A 134 2.95 3.11 12.00
CA ASN A 134 2.64 4.11 10.97
C ASN A 134 3.84 4.44 10.06
N ILE A 135 5.06 4.12 10.49
CA ILE A 135 6.28 4.19 9.66
C ILE A 135 6.21 3.34 8.38
N LEU A 136 5.30 2.37 8.30
CA LEU A 136 5.06 1.56 7.09
C LEU A 136 4.34 2.34 5.98
N GLY A 137 3.68 3.45 6.33
CA GLY A 137 2.98 4.32 5.39
C GLY A 137 1.65 3.75 4.85
N ASP A 138 1.04 4.51 3.95
CA ASP A 138 -0.20 4.12 3.28
C ASP A 138 0.00 2.86 2.41
N TRP A 139 -1.09 2.15 2.12
CA TRP A 139 -1.07 0.87 1.41
C TRP A 139 -0.34 -0.27 2.13
N SER A 140 -0.12 -0.13 3.43
CA SER A 140 0.28 -1.24 4.32
C SER A 140 -0.94 -1.83 5.04
N ALA A 141 -0.92 -3.15 5.25
CA ALA A 141 -1.85 -3.79 6.18
C ALA A 141 -1.28 -3.70 7.59
N ILE A 142 -2.16 -3.66 8.60
CA ILE A 142 -1.76 -3.79 10.01
C ILE A 142 -0.89 -5.04 10.15
N GLN A 143 0.31 -4.85 10.67
CA GLN A 143 1.27 -5.92 10.89
C GLN A 143 1.17 -6.43 12.31
N LYS A 144 1.55 -7.69 12.50
CA LYS A 144 1.86 -8.17 13.85
C LYS A 144 3.08 -7.44 14.39
N GLU A 145 3.12 -7.23 15.69
CA GLU A 145 4.21 -6.48 16.35
C GLU A 145 5.58 -7.06 16.01
N GLU A 146 5.73 -8.39 15.96
CA GLU A 146 7.00 -9.05 15.64
C GLU A 146 7.52 -8.79 14.22
N ASN A 147 6.69 -8.24 13.33
CA ASN A 147 7.08 -7.98 11.95
C ASN A 147 7.72 -6.59 11.77
N VAL A 148 7.53 -5.68 12.72
CA VAL A 148 7.87 -4.26 12.61
C VAL A 148 8.92 -3.91 13.64
N ILE A 149 9.88 -3.06 13.26
CA ILE A 149 10.81 -2.43 14.19
C ILE A 149 10.47 -0.94 14.20
N THR A 150 9.96 -0.43 15.33
CA THR A 150 9.64 1.00 15.49
C THR A 150 10.91 1.84 15.57
N ILE A 151 10.79 3.18 15.51
CA ILE A 151 11.95 4.07 15.67
C ILE A 151 12.59 3.89 17.05
N LEU A 152 11.78 3.82 18.10
CA LEU A 152 12.21 3.63 19.48
C LEU A 152 12.87 2.26 19.67
N GLU A 153 12.28 1.20 19.09
CA GLU A 153 12.88 -0.13 19.13
C GLU A 153 14.23 -0.14 18.40
N GLY A 154 14.31 0.43 17.19
CA GLY A 154 15.57 0.53 16.44
C GLY A 154 16.66 1.30 17.20
N LEU A 155 16.30 2.39 17.88
CA LEU A 155 17.23 3.13 18.74
C LEU A 155 17.75 2.28 19.91
N ARG A 156 16.85 1.53 20.59
CA ARG A 156 17.22 0.61 21.67
C ARG A 156 18.13 -0.52 21.20
N GLN A 157 17.88 -1.08 20.01
CA GLN A 157 18.73 -2.12 19.41
C GLN A 157 20.13 -1.58 19.06
N MET A 158 20.23 -0.35 18.55
CA MET A 158 21.50 0.24 18.11
C MET A 158 22.36 0.78 19.26
N ALA A 159 21.76 1.16 20.39
CA ALA A 159 22.48 1.72 21.54
C ALA A 159 21.95 1.15 22.88
N PRO A 160 22.16 -0.15 23.16
CA PRO A 160 21.57 -0.85 24.31
C PRO A 160 21.98 -0.29 25.67
N ASP A 161 23.16 0.35 25.76
CA ASP A 161 23.66 0.99 26.99
C ASP A 161 23.12 2.41 27.21
N THR A 162 22.26 2.90 26.32
CA THR A 162 21.62 4.23 26.43
C THR A 162 20.22 4.08 27.01
N LYS A 163 19.91 4.87 28.03
CA LYS A 163 18.56 4.94 28.58
C LYS A 163 17.67 5.80 27.68
N PHE A 164 16.68 5.18 27.04
CA PHE A 164 15.65 5.88 26.27
C PHE A 164 14.39 6.06 27.11
N ASP A 165 14.09 7.29 27.51
CA ASP A 165 12.79 7.67 28.05
C ASP A 165 11.86 7.98 26.87
N PHE A 166 10.59 7.55 26.95
CA PHE A 166 9.58 7.82 25.92
C PHE A 166 8.28 8.27 26.60
N VAL A 167 7.69 9.34 26.08
CA VAL A 167 6.37 9.81 26.48
C VAL A 167 5.40 9.49 25.35
N ASP A 168 4.54 8.51 25.55
CA ASP A 168 3.52 8.12 24.57
C ASP A 168 2.43 9.19 24.45
N GLN A 169 2.53 10.03 23.43
CA GLN A 169 1.59 11.10 23.14
C GLN A 169 0.30 10.62 22.41
N GLY A 170 0.17 9.31 22.17
CA GLY A 170 -0.89 8.71 21.34
C GLY A 170 -0.57 8.75 19.85
N TRP A 171 -1.52 8.30 19.03
CA TRP A 171 -1.34 8.13 17.57
C TRP A 171 -2.07 9.17 16.73
N ASP A 172 -3.12 9.82 17.25
CA ASP A 172 -3.89 10.83 16.50
C ASP A 172 -3.33 12.23 16.79
N PRO A 173 -2.58 12.84 15.86
CA PRO A 173 -2.01 14.17 16.07
C PRO A 173 -3.09 15.25 16.26
N ARG A 174 -4.34 14.99 15.87
CA ARG A 174 -5.45 15.94 16.01
C ARG A 174 -6.10 15.87 17.39
N ASN A 175 -5.90 14.79 18.13
CA ASN A 175 -6.55 14.51 19.41
C ASN A 175 -5.56 14.03 20.48
N MET A 176 -4.35 14.58 20.51
CA MET A 176 -3.34 14.26 21.52
C MET A 176 -3.75 14.74 22.92
N ASP A 177 -3.41 13.98 23.96
CA ASP A 177 -3.63 14.40 25.36
C ASP A 177 -2.71 15.57 25.72
N PRO A 178 -3.25 16.77 26.02
CA PRO A 178 -2.45 17.95 26.35
C PRO A 178 -1.51 17.74 27.54
N LYS A 179 -1.85 16.86 28.49
CA LYS A 179 -1.00 16.56 29.65
C LYS A 179 0.24 15.78 29.23
N LYS A 180 0.08 14.79 28.35
CA LYS A 180 1.20 14.00 27.82
C LYS A 180 2.07 14.83 26.89
N VAL A 181 1.48 15.77 26.14
CA VAL A 181 2.24 16.75 25.35
C VAL A 181 3.07 17.67 26.26
N ALA A 182 2.52 18.08 27.41
CA ALA A 182 3.25 18.92 28.37
C ALA A 182 4.30 18.15 29.21
N GLU A 183 4.14 16.84 29.36
CA GLU A 183 5.10 15.95 30.03
C GLU A 183 6.35 15.69 29.19
N ALA A 184 6.17 15.63 27.86
CA ALA A 184 7.23 15.44 26.87
C ALA A 184 8.07 16.71 26.64
#